data_AF-A0A4P7WX29-F1
#
_entry.id   AF-A0A4P7WX29-F1
#
_cell.length_a   1.000
_cell.length_b   1.000
_cell.length_c   1.000
_cell.angle_alpha   90.00
_cell.angle_beta   90.00
_cell.angle_gamma   90.00
#
_symmetry.space_group_name_H-M   'P 1'
#
loop_
_entity.id
_entity.type
_entity.pdbx_description
1 polymer ?
#
loop_
_entity_poly.entity_id
_entity_poly.type
_entity_poly.pdbx_seq_one_letter_code
_entity_poly.pdbx_strand_id
1 'polypeptide(L)'
;MRYFVLLLVMVTTLGCGQDKLPLLGDTEYQRKMNADFKDAAKSPLTDRDRKVFRSLDFFKHDSTYSVTADFKRTPNEVSFKMKTTTDRLVDYVKYGEATFKIKDKALKLNVYQDLDMAKEVGQEEALFLPFMDNTNGTESYKGGRYIEVKLPENNQIIIDFNKAYNPYCAYNKRYSCPIVPNENILYVRIEAGIKKYQKLED
;
A
#
# COMPACT_ATOMS: atom_id res chain seq x y z
N MET A 1 -68.07 30.52 20.46
CA MET A 1 -66.72 30.32 21.04
C MET A 1 -66.40 28.82 21.05
N ARG A 2 -65.62 28.33 20.07
CA ARG A 2 -65.02 26.99 20.13
C ARG A 2 -63.52 27.19 20.02
N TYR A 3 -62.83 27.00 21.14
CA TYR A 3 -61.38 27.16 21.24
C TYR A 3 -60.67 26.01 20.53
N PHE A 4 -59.76 26.39 19.64
CA PHE A 4 -58.75 25.55 19.01
C PHE A 4 -57.79 25.04 20.09
N VAL A 5 -57.55 23.73 20.16
CA VAL A 5 -56.38 23.17 20.86
C VAL A 5 -55.65 22.32 19.83
N LEU A 6 -54.66 22.92 19.18
CA LEU A 6 -53.72 22.23 18.32
C LEU A 6 -52.66 21.60 19.22
N LEU A 7 -52.69 20.27 19.35
CA LEU A 7 -51.70 19.51 20.10
C LEU A 7 -50.43 19.40 19.25
N LEU A 8 -49.42 20.21 19.57
CA LEU A 8 -48.12 20.20 18.88
C LEU A 8 -47.31 18.99 19.37
N VAL A 9 -47.32 17.89 18.61
CA VAL A 9 -46.50 16.71 18.88
C VAL A 9 -45.06 17.03 18.46
N MET A 10 -44.22 17.36 19.43
CA MET A 10 -42.79 17.56 19.24
C MET A 10 -42.10 16.19 19.16
N VAL A 11 -41.93 15.68 17.94
CA VAL A 11 -41.18 14.45 17.69
C VAL A 11 -39.69 14.77 17.80
N THR A 12 -39.10 14.50 18.97
CA THR A 12 -37.64 14.55 19.15
C THR A 12 -37.02 13.36 18.42
N THR A 13 -36.40 13.60 17.27
CA THR A 13 -35.55 12.61 16.62
C THR A 13 -34.27 12.44 17.45
N LEU A 14 -34.25 11.40 18.29
CA LEU A 14 -33.01 10.88 18.86
C LEU A 14 -32.17 10.34 17.70
N GLY A 15 -31.29 11.19 17.15
CA GLY A 15 -30.26 10.76 16.22
C GLY A 15 -29.34 9.79 16.95
N CYS A 16 -29.33 8.52 16.52
CA CYS A 16 -28.28 7.58 16.90
C CYS A 16 -26.94 8.11 16.38
N GLY A 17 -26.22 8.87 17.20
CA GLY A 17 -24.78 9.02 17.06
C GLY A 17 -24.17 7.65 17.32
N GLN A 18 -23.97 6.85 16.27
CA GLN A 18 -23.03 5.75 16.37
C GLN A 18 -21.66 6.40 16.62
N ASP A 19 -21.19 6.36 17.86
CA ASP A 19 -19.79 6.61 18.22
C ASP A 19 -18.93 5.53 17.55
N LYS A 20 -18.77 5.64 16.23
CA LYS A 20 -17.81 4.83 15.50
C LYS A 20 -16.45 5.27 16.02
N LEU A 21 -15.82 4.38 16.77
CA LEU A 21 -14.44 4.56 17.23
C LEU A 21 -13.60 5.11 16.06
N PRO A 22 -12.84 6.19 16.25
CA PRO A 22 -12.03 6.76 15.20
C PRO A 22 -11.10 5.69 14.64
N LEU A 23 -10.97 5.65 13.31
CA LEU A 23 -10.01 4.77 12.65
C LEU A 23 -8.60 5.16 13.13
N LEU A 24 -7.86 4.18 13.63
CA LEU A 24 -6.49 4.37 14.11
C LEU A 24 -5.56 4.71 12.94
N GLY A 25 -4.55 5.54 13.19
CA GLY A 25 -3.56 5.98 12.20
C GLY A 25 -3.39 7.50 12.19
N ASP A 26 -2.14 7.93 12.02
CA ASP A 26 -1.74 9.34 12.10
C ASP A 26 -2.16 10.11 10.83
N THR A 27 -2.12 9.44 9.67
CA THR A 27 -2.47 10.05 8.37
C THR A 27 -3.79 9.51 7.82
N GLU A 28 -4.39 10.24 6.87
CA GLU A 28 -5.60 9.77 6.17
C GLU A 28 -5.38 8.44 5.44
N TYR A 29 -4.20 8.26 4.84
CA TYR A 29 -3.81 7.01 4.20
C TYR A 29 -3.80 5.84 5.21
N GLN A 30 -3.18 6.02 6.38
CA GLN A 30 -3.14 4.98 7.41
C GLN A 30 -4.54 4.64 7.93
N ARG A 31 -5.39 5.65 8.16
CA ARG A 31 -6.78 5.44 8.58
C ARG A 31 -7.60 4.70 7.53
N LYS A 32 -7.47 5.08 6.26
CA LYS A 32 -8.13 4.40 5.14
C LYS A 32 -7.69 2.95 5.06
N MET A 33 -6.39 2.69 5.15
CA MET A 33 -5.86 1.33 5.08
C MET A 33 -6.37 0.46 6.24
N ASN A 34 -6.38 0.99 7.45
CA ASN A 34 -6.96 0.30 8.60
C ASN A 34 -8.47 0.05 8.45
N ALA A 35 -9.20 0.93 7.78
CA ALA A 35 -10.62 0.69 7.45
C ALA A 35 -10.78 -0.46 6.46
N ASP A 36 -10.02 -0.45 5.36
CA ASP A 36 -10.08 -1.50 4.34
C ASP A 36 -9.66 -2.88 4.91
N PHE A 37 -8.72 -2.92 5.86
CA PHE A 37 -8.32 -4.16 6.54
C PHE A 37 -9.39 -4.68 7.54
N LYS A 38 -10.26 -3.81 8.05
CA LYS A 38 -11.43 -4.21 8.87
C LYS A 38 -12.61 -4.68 8.03
N ASP A 39 -12.73 -4.16 6.81
CA ASP A 39 -13.82 -4.48 5.89
C ASP A 39 -13.68 -5.92 5.35
N ALA A 40 -14.67 -6.77 5.63
CA ALA A 40 -14.66 -8.17 5.21
C ALA A 40 -14.62 -8.35 3.68
N ALA A 41 -15.15 -7.39 2.91
CA ALA A 41 -15.16 -7.45 1.44
C ALA A 41 -13.81 -7.11 0.80
N LYS A 42 -12.93 -6.39 1.53
CA LYS A 42 -11.66 -5.88 1.00
C LYS A 42 -10.43 -6.47 1.66
N SER A 43 -10.56 -6.91 2.91
CA SER A 43 -9.43 -7.26 3.75
C SER A 43 -8.64 -8.46 3.19
N PRO A 44 -7.29 -8.38 3.15
CA PRO A 44 -6.44 -9.52 2.81
C PRO A 44 -6.22 -10.46 4.01
N LEU A 45 -6.70 -10.09 5.21
CA LEU A 45 -6.55 -10.88 6.43
C LEU A 45 -7.34 -12.20 6.34
N THR A 46 -6.93 -13.19 7.14
CA THR A 46 -7.78 -14.36 7.40
C THR A 46 -9.00 -13.93 8.23
N ASP A 47 -10.09 -14.70 8.19
CA ASP A 47 -11.27 -14.41 9.02
C ASP A 47 -10.94 -14.42 10.53
N ARG A 48 -9.96 -15.25 10.94
CA ARG A 48 -9.47 -15.31 12.32
C ARG A 48 -8.75 -14.02 12.71
N ASP A 49 -7.77 -13.61 11.91
CA ASP A 49 -7.00 -12.37 12.17
C ASP A 49 -7.91 -11.14 12.13
N ARG A 50 -8.83 -11.06 11.16
CA ARG A 50 -9.75 -9.92 11.01
C ARG A 50 -10.64 -9.70 12.25
N LYS A 51 -11.08 -10.78 12.91
CA LYS A 51 -11.93 -10.69 14.12
C LYS A 51 -11.25 -9.96 15.27
N VAL A 52 -9.93 -10.12 15.41
CA VAL A 52 -9.14 -9.48 16.47
C VAL A 52 -8.41 -8.22 15.99
N PHE A 53 -8.38 -7.97 14.68
CA PHE A 53 -7.66 -6.85 14.09
C PHE A 53 -8.11 -5.51 14.68
N ARG A 54 -7.11 -4.68 15.05
CA ARG A 54 -7.31 -3.33 15.57
C ARG A 54 -6.76 -2.28 14.63
N SER A 55 -5.52 -2.48 14.19
CA SER A 55 -4.80 -1.64 13.23
C SER A 55 -3.58 -2.39 12.70
N LEU A 56 -3.05 -1.92 11.58
CA LEU A 56 -1.68 -2.17 11.16
C LEU A 56 -0.72 -1.28 11.95
N ASP A 57 0.51 -1.75 12.09
CA ASP A 57 1.61 -0.96 12.61
C ASP A 57 2.32 -0.23 11.48
N PHE A 58 2.64 1.04 11.72
CA PHE A 58 3.36 1.89 10.78
C PHE A 58 4.64 2.43 11.42
N PHE A 59 5.61 2.78 10.60
CA PHE A 59 6.61 3.75 11.01
C PHE A 59 5.97 5.13 11.16
N LYS A 60 6.56 6.00 11.99
CA LYS A 60 6.12 7.38 12.12
C LYS A 60 6.25 8.06 10.76
N HIS A 61 5.24 8.85 10.38
CA HIS A 61 5.31 9.62 9.14
C HIS A 61 6.51 10.57 9.15
N ASP A 62 7.27 10.56 8.07
CA ASP A 62 8.44 11.39 7.87
C ASP A 62 8.48 11.87 6.42
N SER A 63 8.37 13.18 6.24
CA SER A 63 8.33 13.81 4.93
C SER A 63 9.62 13.67 4.13
N THR A 64 10.76 13.38 4.79
CA THR A 64 12.05 13.12 4.10
C THR A 64 12.05 11.83 3.29
N TYR A 65 11.08 10.95 3.56
CA TYR A 65 10.84 9.71 2.82
C TYR A 65 9.80 9.85 1.69
N SER A 66 9.39 11.08 1.36
CA SER A 66 8.68 11.39 0.12
C SER A 66 9.64 12.13 -0.80
N VAL A 67 10.09 11.47 -1.87
CA VAL A 67 11.16 11.97 -2.74
C VAL A 67 10.68 12.16 -4.16
N THR A 68 11.14 13.24 -4.79
CA THR A 68 11.09 13.39 -6.24
C THR A 68 12.27 12.64 -6.83
N ALA A 69 11.99 11.69 -7.70
CA ALA A 69 13.00 10.89 -8.40
C ALA A 69 13.07 11.31 -9.87
N ASP A 70 14.29 11.42 -10.40
CA ASP A 70 14.51 11.50 -11.84
C ASP A 70 14.17 10.14 -12.45
N PHE A 71 13.31 10.15 -13.47
CA PHE A 71 12.72 8.97 -14.05
C PHE A 71 13.12 8.80 -15.50
N LYS A 72 13.84 7.71 -15.79
CA LYS A 72 14.23 7.33 -17.14
C LYS A 72 13.37 6.17 -17.62
N ARG A 73 12.51 6.43 -18.61
CA ARG A 73 11.74 5.38 -19.29
C ARG A 73 12.67 4.41 -20.02
N THR A 74 12.29 3.14 -20.02
CA THR A 74 12.96 2.08 -20.81
C THR A 74 12.00 1.52 -21.87
N PRO A 75 11.75 2.28 -22.94
CA PRO A 75 10.90 1.79 -24.03
C PRO A 75 11.55 0.59 -24.71
N ASN A 76 10.73 -0.33 -25.21
CA ASN A 76 11.15 -1.55 -25.92
C ASN A 76 11.93 -2.57 -25.06
N GLU A 77 11.83 -2.49 -23.73
CA GLU A 77 12.42 -3.51 -22.88
C GLU A 77 11.72 -4.87 -23.09
N VAL A 78 12.51 -5.94 -23.10
CA VAL A 78 11.98 -7.30 -23.24
C VAL A 78 11.20 -7.68 -21.97
N SER A 79 10.00 -8.23 -22.14
CA SER A 79 9.21 -8.74 -21.03
C SER A 79 9.88 -9.96 -20.39
N PHE A 80 9.66 -10.15 -19.09
CA PHE A 80 10.15 -11.30 -18.37
C PHE A 80 9.09 -11.86 -17.43
N LYS A 81 9.24 -13.14 -17.08
CA LYS A 81 8.38 -13.84 -16.13
C LYS A 81 8.83 -13.52 -14.70
N MET A 82 8.16 -12.59 -14.04
CA MET A 82 8.42 -12.29 -12.63
C MET A 82 7.94 -13.46 -11.76
N LYS A 83 8.84 -13.99 -10.93
CA LYS A 83 8.50 -15.04 -9.95
C LYS A 83 7.55 -14.50 -8.89
N THR A 84 6.67 -15.35 -8.41
CA THR A 84 5.80 -15.04 -7.28
C THR A 84 6.09 -15.94 -6.08
N THR A 85 5.40 -15.73 -4.97
CA THR A 85 5.46 -16.60 -3.78
C THR A 85 4.85 -17.99 -3.99
N THR A 86 4.28 -18.25 -5.18
CA THR A 86 3.78 -19.57 -5.62
C THR A 86 4.40 -19.90 -6.98
N ASP A 87 4.00 -20.99 -7.62
CA ASP A 87 4.48 -21.37 -8.96
C ASP A 87 3.94 -20.47 -10.10
N ARG A 88 3.05 -19.52 -9.77
CA ARG A 88 2.51 -18.57 -10.74
C ARG A 88 3.62 -17.65 -11.24
N LEU A 89 3.65 -17.45 -12.56
CA LEU A 89 4.51 -16.48 -13.22
C LEU A 89 3.63 -15.42 -13.89
N VAL A 90 4.08 -14.17 -13.86
CA VAL A 90 3.37 -13.04 -14.44
C VAL A 90 4.30 -12.29 -15.38
N ASP A 91 3.78 -11.86 -16.53
CA ASP A 91 4.56 -11.09 -17.50
C ASP A 91 4.70 -9.64 -17.05
N TYR A 92 5.93 -9.25 -16.77
CA TYR A 92 6.28 -7.88 -16.45
C TYR A 92 7.26 -7.33 -17.47
N VAL A 93 7.27 -6.00 -17.59
CA VAL A 93 8.36 -5.27 -18.25
C VAL A 93 8.96 -4.28 -17.27
N LYS A 94 10.26 -4.00 -17.37
CA LYS A 94 10.85 -2.83 -16.69
C LYS A 94 10.32 -1.58 -17.40
N TYR A 95 9.46 -0.85 -16.72
CA TYR A 95 8.85 0.37 -17.23
C TYR A 95 9.87 1.53 -17.19
N GLY A 96 10.67 1.62 -16.14
CA GLY A 96 11.74 2.60 -16.12
C GLY A 96 12.57 2.53 -14.85
N GLU A 97 13.51 3.44 -14.76
CA GLU A 97 14.47 3.53 -13.67
C GLU A 97 14.31 4.88 -12.98
N ALA A 98 14.08 4.84 -11.67
CA ALA A 98 13.95 6.00 -10.81
C ALA A 98 15.24 6.19 -10.00
N THR A 99 15.88 7.34 -10.14
CA THR A 99 17.08 7.73 -9.39
C THR A 99 16.75 8.87 -8.44
N PHE A 100 17.13 8.75 -7.18
CA PHE A 100 16.79 9.72 -6.14
C PHE A 100 17.84 9.73 -5.02
N LYS A 101 17.67 10.63 -4.05
CA LYS A 101 18.49 10.67 -2.85
C LYS A 101 17.64 10.55 -1.60
N ILE A 102 18.11 9.78 -0.63
CA ILE A 102 17.61 9.77 0.75
C ILE A 102 18.80 9.93 1.68
N LYS A 103 18.75 10.91 2.60
CA LYS A 103 19.82 11.19 3.57
C LYS A 103 21.20 11.22 2.89
N ASP A 104 21.30 11.99 1.80
CA ASP A 104 22.47 12.18 0.92
C ASP A 104 23.02 10.94 0.19
N LYS A 105 22.38 9.77 0.33
CA LYS A 105 22.74 8.58 -0.45
C LYS A 105 21.98 8.55 -1.76
N ALA A 106 22.71 8.47 -2.87
CA ALA A 106 22.13 8.22 -4.18
C ALA A 106 21.63 6.78 -4.26
N LEU A 107 20.38 6.61 -4.65
CA LEU A 107 19.66 5.34 -4.69
C LEU A 107 18.92 5.21 -6.02
N LYS A 108 18.55 3.98 -6.33
CA LYS A 108 17.94 3.62 -7.60
C LYS A 108 16.94 2.50 -7.41
N LEU A 109 15.78 2.60 -8.05
CA LEU A 109 14.77 1.56 -8.09
C LEU A 109 14.19 1.46 -9.50
N ASN A 110 13.89 0.25 -9.94
CA ASN A 110 13.14 0.01 -11.16
C ASN A 110 11.64 0.05 -10.86
N VAL A 111 10.88 0.65 -11.77
CA VAL A 111 9.43 0.52 -11.84
C VAL A 111 9.10 -0.53 -12.88
N TYR A 112 8.19 -1.43 -12.54
CA TYR A 112 7.73 -2.50 -13.41
C TYR A 112 6.27 -2.29 -13.80
N GLN A 113 5.86 -2.87 -14.92
CA GLN A 113 4.46 -2.86 -15.37
C GLN A 113 4.00 -4.29 -15.62
N ASP A 114 2.86 -4.64 -15.03
CA ASP A 114 2.15 -5.89 -15.27
C ASP A 114 1.45 -5.82 -16.63
N LEU A 115 1.83 -6.67 -17.58
CA LEU A 115 1.37 -6.57 -18.96
C LEU A 115 -0.08 -7.02 -19.15
N ASP A 116 -0.58 -7.91 -18.31
CA ASP A 116 -1.98 -8.36 -18.40
C ASP A 116 -2.89 -7.34 -17.72
N MET A 117 -2.51 -6.86 -16.54
CA MET A 117 -3.23 -5.78 -15.86
C MET A 117 -3.28 -4.51 -16.72
N ALA A 118 -2.18 -4.15 -17.40
CA ALA A 118 -2.15 -2.98 -18.28
C ALA A 118 -3.17 -3.06 -19.43
N LYS A 119 -3.51 -4.27 -19.91
CA LYS A 119 -4.55 -4.48 -20.94
C LYS A 119 -5.95 -4.32 -20.37
N GLU A 120 -6.16 -4.69 -19.11
CA GLU A 120 -7.48 -4.71 -18.47
C GLU A 120 -7.88 -3.36 -17.89
N VAL A 121 -6.98 -2.70 -17.16
CA VAL A 121 -7.27 -1.47 -16.39
C VAL A 121 -6.47 -0.26 -16.85
N GLY A 122 -5.60 -0.43 -17.85
CA GLY A 122 -4.75 0.63 -18.39
C GLY A 122 -3.38 0.71 -17.73
N GLN A 123 -2.48 1.46 -18.37
CA GLN A 123 -1.07 1.52 -17.95
C GLN A 123 -0.85 2.14 -16.58
N GLU A 124 -1.68 3.13 -16.20
CA GLU A 124 -1.53 3.91 -14.97
C GLU A 124 -1.71 3.04 -13.73
N GLU A 125 -2.72 2.18 -13.76
CA GLU A 125 -3.08 1.27 -12.66
C GLU A 125 -2.21 0.01 -12.62
N ALA A 126 -1.42 -0.24 -13.68
CA ALA A 126 -0.58 -1.43 -13.80
C ALA A 126 0.89 -1.19 -13.43
N LEU A 127 1.26 0.02 -12.98
CA LEU A 127 2.60 0.33 -12.52
C LEU A 127 2.84 -0.13 -11.08
N PHE A 128 4.02 -0.68 -10.87
CA PHE A 128 4.36 -1.39 -9.65
C PHE A 128 5.82 -1.15 -9.27
N LEU A 129 6.08 -0.69 -8.05
CA LEU A 129 7.42 -0.51 -7.51
C LEU A 129 7.62 -1.42 -6.28
N PRO A 130 8.18 -2.63 -6.46
CA PRO A 130 8.61 -3.49 -5.37
C PRO A 130 9.98 -3.06 -4.85
N PHE A 131 10.23 -3.16 -3.55
CA PHE A 131 11.58 -2.94 -3.02
C PHE A 131 11.84 -3.69 -1.72
N MET A 132 13.14 -3.86 -1.44
CA MET A 132 13.65 -4.27 -0.14
C MET A 132 14.66 -3.24 0.36
N ASP A 133 14.87 -3.22 1.67
CA ASP A 133 15.78 -2.37 2.39
C ASP A 133 16.26 -3.04 3.70
N ASN A 134 17.17 -2.40 4.42
CA ASN A 134 17.78 -2.97 5.64
C ASN A 134 16.81 -3.04 6.85
N THR A 135 15.54 -2.65 6.71
CA THR A 135 14.49 -2.91 7.72
C THR A 135 13.80 -4.27 7.54
N ASN A 136 13.96 -4.93 6.39
CA ASN A 136 13.26 -6.17 6.09
C ASN A 136 13.67 -7.32 7.04
N GLY A 137 12.69 -8.06 7.53
CA GLY A 137 12.88 -9.22 8.42
C GLY A 137 12.94 -8.84 9.90
N THR A 138 13.40 -7.64 10.23
CA THR A 138 13.46 -7.13 11.61
C THR A 138 12.24 -6.28 11.93
N GLU A 139 11.96 -5.24 11.14
CA GLU A 139 10.91 -4.25 11.40
C GLU A 139 9.84 -4.22 10.31
N SER A 140 10.22 -4.46 9.05
CA SER A 140 9.31 -4.57 7.91
C SER A 140 9.22 -6.01 7.38
N TYR A 141 8.20 -6.31 6.56
CA TYR A 141 7.94 -7.67 6.11
C TYR A 141 9.13 -8.28 5.37
N LYS A 142 9.53 -9.51 5.70
CA LYS A 142 10.75 -10.14 5.15
C LYS A 142 10.81 -10.22 3.62
N GLY A 143 9.65 -10.29 2.95
CA GLY A 143 9.57 -10.46 1.49
C GLY A 143 9.58 -9.16 0.69
N GLY A 144 9.81 -8.02 1.34
CA GLY A 144 9.77 -6.71 0.69
C GLY A 144 8.43 -5.99 0.84
N ARG A 145 8.40 -4.75 0.33
CA ARG A 145 7.24 -3.86 0.35
C ARG A 145 7.03 -3.28 -1.04
N TYR A 146 5.83 -2.79 -1.28
CA TYR A 146 5.40 -2.25 -2.56
C TYR A 146 5.00 -0.79 -2.41
N ILE A 147 5.14 -0.04 -3.50
CA ILE A 147 4.65 1.32 -3.65
C ILE A 147 3.87 1.37 -4.96
N GLU A 148 2.65 1.90 -4.89
CA GLU A 148 1.90 2.33 -6.07
C GLU A 148 2.53 3.63 -6.57
N VAL A 149 2.90 3.66 -7.85
CA VAL A 149 3.50 4.83 -8.48
C VAL A 149 2.60 5.33 -9.60
N LYS A 150 2.49 6.65 -9.72
CA LYS A 150 1.78 7.28 -10.83
C LYS A 150 2.66 7.29 -12.08
N LEU A 151 2.05 7.58 -13.22
CA LEU A 151 2.79 7.87 -14.44
C LEU A 151 3.80 9.02 -14.21
N PRO A 152 4.96 8.97 -14.87
CA PRO A 152 5.93 10.05 -14.80
C PRO A 152 5.41 11.33 -15.46
N GLU A 153 5.66 12.46 -14.81
CA GLU A 153 5.43 13.80 -15.35
C GLU A 153 6.78 14.49 -15.49
N ASN A 154 7.08 15.06 -16.65
CA ASN A 154 8.35 15.77 -16.92
C ASN A 154 9.61 14.97 -16.55
N ASN A 155 9.65 13.68 -16.88
CA ASN A 155 10.72 12.75 -16.52
C ASN A 155 10.97 12.63 -15.01
N GLN A 156 9.94 12.84 -14.19
CA GLN A 156 10.02 12.66 -12.74
C GLN A 156 8.85 11.83 -12.23
N ILE A 157 9.07 11.14 -11.11
CA ILE A 157 8.00 10.50 -10.32
C ILE A 157 8.17 10.88 -8.85
N ILE A 158 7.06 10.88 -8.13
CA ILE A 158 7.08 10.94 -6.67
C ILE A 158 7.08 9.51 -6.12
N ILE A 159 8.08 9.18 -5.31
CA ILE A 159 8.14 7.94 -4.54
C ILE A 159 7.91 8.30 -3.08
N ASP A 160 6.72 7.95 -2.57
CA ASP A 160 6.36 8.18 -1.16
C ASP A 160 6.48 6.88 -0.37
N PHE A 161 7.63 6.66 0.27
CA PHE A 161 7.88 5.48 1.09
C PHE A 161 6.99 5.44 2.34
N ASN A 162 6.35 6.54 2.75
CA ASN A 162 5.34 6.53 3.81
C ASN A 162 4.09 5.75 3.42
N LYS A 163 3.87 5.53 2.12
CA LYS A 163 2.79 4.72 1.56
C LYS A 163 3.25 3.32 1.16
N ALA A 164 4.48 2.93 1.50
CA ALA A 164 4.95 1.57 1.26
C ALA A 164 4.09 0.57 2.07
N TYR A 165 3.54 -0.43 1.38
CA TYR A 165 2.65 -1.43 1.95
C TYR A 165 3.21 -2.84 1.79
N ASN A 166 2.79 -3.75 2.68
CA ASN A 166 3.18 -5.15 2.55
C ASN A 166 2.32 -5.85 1.48
N PRO A 167 2.90 -6.79 0.72
CA PRO A 167 2.13 -7.66 -0.17
C PRO A 167 1.07 -8.46 0.58
N TYR A 168 -0.04 -8.85 -0.08
CA TYR A 168 -1.13 -9.57 0.58
C TYR A 168 -0.74 -10.92 1.20
N CYS A 169 0.25 -11.62 0.63
CA CYS A 169 0.82 -12.84 1.19
C CYS A 169 1.52 -12.63 2.55
N ALA A 170 1.92 -11.39 2.87
CA ALA A 170 2.37 -11.04 4.21
C ALA A 170 1.29 -11.25 5.27
N TYR A 171 0.01 -11.24 4.87
CA TYR A 171 -1.14 -11.43 5.75
C TYR A 171 -1.74 -12.83 5.58
N ASN A 172 -1.92 -13.30 4.35
CA ASN A 172 -2.59 -14.57 4.07
C ASN A 172 -1.88 -15.36 2.96
N LYS A 173 -1.43 -16.58 3.27
CA LYS A 173 -0.61 -17.41 2.37
C LYS A 173 -1.34 -17.83 1.07
N ARG A 174 -2.67 -17.66 0.99
CA ARG A 174 -3.43 -17.95 -0.24
C ARG A 174 -3.06 -17.02 -1.41
N TYR A 175 -2.52 -15.84 -1.12
CA TYR A 175 -2.16 -14.88 -2.16
C TYR A 175 -0.80 -15.22 -2.78
N SER A 176 -0.74 -15.09 -4.10
CA SER A 176 0.49 -15.19 -4.89
C SER A 176 0.98 -13.78 -5.19
N CYS A 177 2.13 -13.40 -4.61
CA CYS A 177 2.67 -12.04 -4.74
C CYS A 177 3.99 -12.03 -5.50
N PRO A 178 4.26 -11.00 -6.32
CA PRO A 178 5.56 -10.82 -6.96
C PRO A 178 6.75 -10.79 -5.99
N ILE A 179 7.80 -11.52 -6.29
CA ILE A 179 9.06 -11.46 -5.52
C ILE A 179 9.84 -10.23 -5.96
N VAL A 180 10.36 -9.46 -5.00
CA VAL A 180 11.17 -8.28 -5.27
C VAL A 180 12.43 -8.67 -6.06
N PRO A 181 12.68 -8.07 -7.24
CA PRO A 181 13.92 -8.29 -7.97
C PRO A 181 15.15 -7.78 -7.21
N ASN A 182 16.30 -8.43 -7.40
CA ASN A 182 17.54 -8.10 -6.69
C ASN A 182 18.01 -6.66 -6.94
N GLU A 183 17.70 -6.12 -8.12
CA GLU A 183 18.02 -4.76 -8.53
C GLU A 183 17.26 -3.70 -7.72
N ASN A 184 16.18 -4.10 -7.05
CA ASN A 184 15.37 -3.24 -6.19
C ASN A 184 15.66 -3.46 -4.68
N ILE A 185 16.85 -3.94 -4.35
CA ILE A 185 17.34 -4.01 -2.96
C ILE A 185 18.14 -2.73 -2.66
N LEU A 186 17.65 -1.97 -1.69
CA LEU A 186 18.33 -0.77 -1.17
C LEU A 186 19.16 -1.13 0.05
N TYR A 187 20.48 -0.92 0.01
CA TYR A 187 21.36 -1.15 1.16
C TYR A 187 21.35 0.02 2.17
N VAL A 188 20.16 0.53 2.47
CA VAL A 188 19.88 1.58 3.46
C VAL A 188 18.64 1.21 4.27
N ARG A 189 18.37 1.91 5.36
CA ARG A 189 17.14 1.71 6.15
C ARG A 189 16.05 2.66 5.68
N ILE A 190 14.89 2.13 5.31
CA ILE A 190 13.71 2.91 4.97
C ILE A 190 12.67 2.79 6.09
N GLU A 191 12.78 3.66 7.08
CA GLU A 191 11.95 3.71 8.30
C GLU A 191 10.65 4.48 8.07
N ALA A 192 9.96 4.17 6.97
CA ALA A 192 8.69 4.78 6.56
C ALA A 192 7.73 3.70 6.04
N GLY A 193 6.43 3.92 6.13
CA GLY A 193 5.40 2.98 5.63
C GLY A 193 4.97 1.91 6.64
N ILE A 194 4.40 0.82 6.14
CA ILE A 194 3.88 -0.27 6.97
C ILE A 194 5.03 -1.14 7.53
N LYS A 195 4.90 -1.54 8.80
CA LYS A 195 5.78 -2.50 9.48
C LYS A 195 5.33 -3.94 9.24
N LYS A 196 6.14 -4.92 9.64
CA LYS A 196 5.77 -6.34 9.54
C LYS A 196 4.50 -6.60 10.36
N TYR A 197 3.56 -7.34 9.78
CA TYR A 197 2.34 -7.75 10.47
C TYR A 197 2.61 -8.98 11.34
N GLN A 198 2.15 -8.93 12.60
CA GLN A 198 2.19 -10.08 13.50
C GLN A 198 0.88 -10.86 13.34
N LYS A 199 0.98 -12.04 12.71
CA LYS A 199 -0.16 -12.95 12.59
C LYS A 199 -0.42 -13.60 13.94
N LEU A 200 -1.67 -13.98 14.19
CA LEU A 200 -1.91 -14.98 15.23
C LEU A 200 -1.19 -16.27 14.81
N GLU A 201 -0.37 -16.83 15.70
CA GLU A 201 0.20 -18.15 15.48
C GLU A 201 -0.94 -19.19 15.41
N ASP A 202 -0.75 -20.22 14.59
CA ASP A 202 -1.70 -21.34 14.46
C ASP A 202 -1.64 -22.27 15.68
#